data_AF-A0A510L882-F1
#
_entry.id   AF-A0A510L882-F1
#
_cell.length_a   1.000
_cell.length_b   1.000
_cell.length_c   1.000
_cell.angle_alpha   90.00
_cell.angle_beta   90.00
_cell.angle_gamma   90.00
#
_symmetry.space_group_name_H-M   'P 1'
#
loop_
_entity.id
_entity.type
_entity.pdbx_description
1 polymer ?
#
loop_
_entity_poly.entity_id
_entity_poly.type
_entity_poly.pdbx_seq_one_letter_code
_entity_poly.pdbx_strand_id
1 'polypeptide(L)'
;MIELITKEKFYKLMKEYSEYIFWRKYEDISENLLQILKEDIYKNENSYDILTPFKEGGKDWLLKYVYKYQPRTGKILKENSKLFGGVDLDTKLEYTKEGELGNTFLGLECSNTIIEIERDFYGNNLCDKEENKTISKEINRYYSLPEKIKMAYFYKFSGFGTSGIGSVLPCNSWDSFDGYMDSYKIPKGKQKKWYKWMEQFMPKFDLKSLGGTCTDFMSFLDTRYEGNENEIETTLFVKTHLKDGIVYAIQNGDIENIKILSNPVEAIDRYCEYVLTMHKTDFDFTPYFEALEKLDVKGATNISMEEEDLYMVEIRVAYIKGKYIGNKEKELKWYEQMKWYLDFHSFENNYVKLRTDDGWLNQNNSLKYLDTSTDKRIKEMIEKNEVEEIQIFRF
;
A
#
# COMPACT_ATOMS: atom_id res chain seq x y z
N MET A 1 2.58 -29.01 0.11
CA MET A 1 2.25 -29.22 1.54
C MET A 1 2.62 -27.93 2.24
N ILE A 2 1.64 -27.21 2.80
CA ILE A 2 1.82 -25.88 3.38
C ILE A 2 2.95 -25.95 4.43
N GLU A 3 4.03 -25.21 4.24
CA GLU A 3 4.95 -24.99 5.37
C GLU A 3 4.43 -23.81 6.17
N LEU A 4 3.23 -24.00 6.75
CA LEU A 4 2.75 -23.12 7.81
C LEU A 4 3.88 -23.02 8.81
N ILE A 5 4.25 -21.79 9.16
CA ILE A 5 5.04 -21.60 10.36
C ILE A 5 4.12 -21.99 11.51
N THR A 6 4.16 -23.27 11.85
CA THR A 6 3.41 -23.81 12.96
C THR A 6 3.97 -23.17 14.22
N LYS A 7 3.12 -23.04 15.23
CA LYS A 7 3.55 -22.63 16.56
C LYS A 7 4.79 -23.40 17.03
N GLU A 8 4.82 -24.71 16.82
CA GLU A 8 5.95 -25.57 17.20
C GLU A 8 7.21 -25.27 16.38
N LYS A 9 7.09 -25.10 15.05
CA LYS A 9 8.22 -24.76 14.19
C LYS A 9 8.77 -23.38 14.54
N PHE A 10 7.90 -22.39 14.74
CA PHE A 10 8.27 -21.05 15.21
C PHE A 10 9.06 -21.14 16.50
N TYR A 11 8.49 -21.72 17.56
CA TYR A 11 9.17 -21.81 18.85
C TYR A 11 10.41 -22.70 18.85
N LYS A 12 10.50 -23.69 17.94
CA LYS A 12 11.70 -24.49 17.76
C LYS A 12 12.83 -23.65 17.14
N LEU A 13 12.53 -22.93 16.06
CA LEU A 13 13.47 -21.94 15.49
C LEU A 13 13.88 -20.94 16.57
N MET A 14 12.92 -20.38 17.33
CA MET A 14 13.22 -19.45 18.42
C MET A 14 14.07 -20.05 19.55
N LYS A 15 14.02 -21.36 19.80
CA LYS A 15 14.86 -22.00 20.83
C LYS A 15 16.27 -22.32 20.31
N GLU A 16 16.40 -22.56 19.01
CA GLU A 16 17.68 -22.79 18.35
C GLU A 16 18.46 -21.48 18.20
N TYR A 17 17.79 -20.34 18.10
CA TYR A 17 18.38 -19.00 18.07
C TYR A 17 18.13 -18.26 19.40
N SER A 18 19.14 -18.16 20.27
CA SER A 18 19.06 -17.52 21.62
C SER A 18 18.83 -16.01 21.62
N GLU A 19 18.44 -15.44 20.49
CA GLU A 19 18.56 -14.01 20.15
C GLU A 19 17.21 -13.27 20.24
N TYR A 20 16.10 -13.98 20.45
CA TYR A 20 14.77 -13.37 20.38
C TYR A 20 14.10 -13.15 21.74
N ILE A 21 13.54 -11.95 21.92
CA ILE A 21 12.72 -11.60 23.09
C ILE A 21 11.28 -11.37 22.64
N PHE A 22 10.31 -11.95 23.35
CA PHE A 22 8.88 -11.77 23.08
C PHE A 22 8.11 -11.33 24.31
N TRP A 23 7.02 -10.62 24.07
CA TRP A 23 6.06 -10.22 25.09
C TRP A 23 4.62 -10.39 24.59
N ARG A 24 3.69 -10.48 25.53
CA ARG A 24 2.24 -10.52 25.24
C ARG A 24 1.50 -9.35 25.85
N LYS A 25 2.10 -8.73 26.86
CA LYS A 25 1.61 -7.51 27.49
C LYS A 25 2.71 -6.48 27.52
N TYR A 26 2.30 -5.22 27.63
CA TYR A 26 3.23 -4.11 27.71
C TYR A 26 4.11 -4.19 28.97
N GLU A 27 3.54 -4.70 30.07
CA GLU A 27 4.22 -4.85 31.36
C GLU A 27 5.23 -6.01 31.39
N ASP A 28 5.17 -6.92 30.41
CA ASP A 28 6.12 -8.03 30.30
C ASP A 28 7.47 -7.57 29.69
N ILE A 29 7.52 -6.35 29.15
CA ILE A 29 8.73 -5.78 28.52
C ILE A 29 9.66 -5.26 29.62
N SER A 30 10.91 -5.74 29.65
CA SER A 30 11.89 -5.27 30.63
C SER A 30 12.14 -3.76 30.50
N GLU A 31 12.41 -3.08 31.61
CA GLU A 31 12.59 -1.61 31.61
C GLU A 31 13.64 -1.14 30.61
N ASN A 32 14.76 -1.86 30.53
CA ASN A 32 15.85 -1.56 29.58
C ASN A 32 15.37 -1.71 28.12
N LEU A 33 14.72 -2.82 27.77
CA LEU A 33 14.22 -3.04 26.41
C LEU A 33 13.13 -2.04 26.06
N LEU A 34 12.24 -1.70 27.00
CA LEU A 34 11.19 -0.73 26.78
C LEU A 34 11.76 0.68 26.52
N GLN A 35 12.84 1.05 27.20
CA GLN A 35 13.52 2.32 26.96
C GLN A 35 14.12 2.38 25.55
N ILE A 36 14.82 1.31 25.13
CA ILE A 36 15.40 1.19 23.78
C ILE A 36 14.29 1.26 22.72
N LEU A 37 13.24 0.46 22.86
CA LEU A 37 12.11 0.46 21.92
C LEU A 37 11.44 1.82 21.81
N LYS A 38 11.25 2.54 22.93
CA LYS A 38 10.67 3.89 22.91
C LYS A 38 11.55 4.90 22.18
N GLU A 39 12.86 4.82 22.39
CA GLU A 39 13.83 5.68 21.72
C GLU A 39 13.80 5.42 20.21
N ASP A 40 13.89 4.16 19.82
CA ASP A 40 14.00 3.78 18.42
C ASP A 40 12.70 3.98 17.62
N ILE A 41 11.55 3.66 18.20
CA ILE A 41 10.24 3.79 17.54
C ILE A 41 9.75 5.24 17.53
N TYR A 42 9.79 5.94 18.67
CA TYR A 42 9.11 7.24 18.81
C TYR A 42 10.03 8.46 18.64
N LYS A 43 11.34 8.34 18.87
CA LYS A 43 12.27 9.46 18.70
C LYS A 43 13.05 9.37 17.41
N ASN A 44 13.59 8.19 17.11
CA ASN A 44 14.44 7.98 15.94
C ASN A 44 13.65 7.55 14.71
N GLU A 45 12.46 6.97 14.91
CA GLU A 45 11.61 6.42 13.84
C GLU A 45 12.33 5.36 12.99
N ASN A 46 13.26 4.60 13.58
CA ASN A 46 14.08 3.59 12.91
C ASN A 46 13.45 2.20 12.93
N SER A 47 12.40 1.99 13.72
CA SER A 47 11.70 0.70 13.87
C SER A 47 10.20 0.82 13.66
N TYR A 48 9.60 -0.26 13.16
CA TYR A 48 8.16 -0.43 13.05
C TYR A 48 7.45 -0.23 14.40
N ASP A 49 6.24 0.32 14.38
CA ASP A 49 5.49 0.61 15.60
C ASP A 49 4.81 -0.63 16.19
N ILE A 50 5.63 -1.45 16.84
CA ILE A 50 5.21 -2.64 17.56
C ILE A 50 4.71 -2.36 18.99
N LEU A 51 4.93 -1.14 19.53
CA LEU A 51 4.63 -0.81 20.93
C LEU A 51 3.24 -0.19 21.13
N THR A 52 2.79 0.69 20.23
CA THR A 52 1.49 1.38 20.36
C THR A 52 0.32 0.40 20.56
N PRO A 53 0.23 -0.73 19.82
CA PRO A 53 -0.85 -1.68 20.04
C PRO A 53 -0.95 -2.17 21.49
N PHE A 54 0.18 -2.50 22.14
CA PHE A 54 0.17 -2.97 23.53
C PHE A 54 -0.21 -1.89 24.53
N LYS A 55 0.19 -0.64 24.28
CA LYS A 55 -0.13 0.51 25.14
C LYS A 55 -1.61 0.90 25.08
N GLU A 56 -2.23 0.81 23.91
CA GLU A 56 -3.56 1.37 23.64
C GLU A 56 -4.73 0.39 23.87
N GLY A 57 -4.45 -0.84 24.32
CA GLY A 57 -5.47 -1.85 24.61
C GLY A 57 -5.24 -3.22 23.94
N GLY A 58 -4.06 -3.45 23.40
CA GLY A 58 -3.62 -4.71 22.83
C GLY A 58 -4.41 -5.13 21.60
N LYS A 59 -4.71 -6.43 21.52
CA LYS A 59 -5.40 -7.05 20.38
C LYS A 59 -6.72 -6.36 20.03
N ASP A 60 -7.51 -5.99 21.04
CA ASP A 60 -8.86 -5.45 20.82
C ASP A 60 -8.83 -4.01 20.29
N TRP A 61 -7.81 -3.24 20.63
CA TRP A 61 -7.59 -1.94 20.02
C TRP A 61 -7.13 -2.09 18.56
N LEU A 62 -6.16 -2.99 18.33
CA LEU A 62 -5.55 -3.22 17.02
C LEU A 62 -6.57 -3.72 16.00
N LEU A 63 -7.40 -4.70 16.38
CA LEU A 63 -8.38 -5.36 15.51
C LEU A 63 -9.80 -4.77 15.62
N LYS A 64 -9.97 -3.63 16.30
CA LYS A 64 -11.27 -2.99 16.53
C LYS A 64 -12.14 -2.91 15.27
N TYR A 65 -11.54 -2.52 14.15
CA TYR A 65 -12.27 -2.35 12.90
C TYR A 65 -12.45 -3.64 12.11
N VAL A 66 -11.55 -4.62 12.27
CA VAL A 66 -11.80 -6.00 11.79
C VAL A 66 -13.07 -6.53 12.46
N TYR A 67 -13.20 -6.40 13.78
CA TYR A 67 -14.39 -6.85 14.51
C TYR A 67 -15.69 -6.17 14.02
N LYS A 68 -15.58 -4.90 13.60
CA LYS A 68 -16.74 -4.10 13.19
C LYS A 68 -17.15 -4.38 11.74
N TYR A 69 -16.19 -4.46 10.83
CA TYR A 69 -16.44 -4.46 9.38
C TYR A 69 -16.20 -5.81 8.71
N GLN A 70 -15.56 -6.75 9.41
CA GLN A 70 -15.28 -8.11 8.97
C GLN A 70 -15.67 -9.07 10.11
N PRO A 71 -16.96 -9.14 10.47
CA PRO A 71 -17.40 -9.80 11.70
C PRO A 71 -17.09 -11.31 11.76
N ARG A 72 -17.03 -12.01 10.62
CA ARG A 72 -16.70 -13.45 10.59
C ARG A 72 -15.23 -13.68 10.95
N THR A 73 -14.36 -12.98 10.23
CA THR A 73 -12.91 -12.93 10.49
C THR A 73 -12.63 -12.44 11.90
N GLY A 74 -13.29 -11.34 12.26
CA GLY A 74 -13.16 -10.68 13.55
C GLY A 74 -13.53 -11.59 14.70
N LYS A 75 -14.59 -12.41 14.56
CA LYS A 75 -14.95 -13.42 15.56
C LYS A 75 -13.81 -14.42 15.79
N ILE A 76 -13.25 -14.99 14.71
CA ILE A 76 -12.15 -15.96 14.79
C ILE A 76 -10.94 -15.34 15.48
N LEU A 77 -10.51 -14.15 15.05
CA LEU A 77 -9.34 -13.51 15.65
C LEU A 77 -9.62 -13.07 17.11
N LYS A 78 -10.84 -12.67 17.43
CA LYS A 78 -11.19 -12.29 18.80
C LYS A 78 -11.15 -13.50 19.74
N GLU A 79 -11.68 -14.64 19.32
CA GLU A 79 -11.83 -15.83 20.16
C GLU A 79 -10.55 -16.72 20.16
N ASN A 80 -9.89 -16.85 19.02
CA ASN A 80 -8.88 -17.88 18.78
C ASN A 80 -7.47 -17.34 18.55
N SER A 81 -7.24 -16.04 18.73
CA SER A 81 -5.90 -15.46 18.57
C SER A 81 -5.36 -14.73 19.80
N LYS A 82 -4.03 -14.66 19.91
CA LYS A 82 -3.32 -13.91 20.95
C LYS A 82 -2.25 -13.03 20.31
N LEU A 83 -2.29 -11.74 20.63
CA LEU A 83 -1.26 -10.79 20.21
C LEU A 83 0.06 -11.10 20.91
N PHE A 84 1.15 -10.96 20.17
CA PHE A 84 2.51 -10.96 20.69
C PHE A 84 3.36 -9.96 19.92
N GLY A 85 4.37 -9.43 20.59
CA GLY A 85 5.42 -8.61 20.00
C GLY A 85 6.75 -9.27 20.25
N GLY A 86 7.74 -8.96 19.43
CA GLY A 86 9.09 -9.48 19.62
C GLY A 86 10.16 -8.62 18.99
N VAL A 87 11.40 -8.88 19.40
CA VAL A 87 12.61 -8.33 18.78
C VAL A 87 13.62 -9.45 18.58
N ASP A 88 14.37 -9.34 17.49
CA ASP A 88 15.64 -10.01 17.29
C ASP A 88 16.76 -9.14 17.89
N LEU A 89 17.57 -9.72 18.77
CA LEU A 89 18.80 -9.10 19.25
C LEU A 89 19.94 -9.72 18.45
N ASP A 90 20.45 -9.03 17.43
CA ASP A 90 21.60 -9.52 16.68
C ASP A 90 22.81 -9.67 17.62
N THR A 91 23.12 -10.89 18.08
CA THR A 91 24.21 -11.10 19.06
C THR A 91 25.59 -11.17 18.40
N LYS A 92 25.68 -11.08 17.06
CA LYS A 92 26.96 -11.06 16.34
C LYS A 92 27.59 -9.68 16.25
N LEU A 93 26.83 -8.62 16.53
CA LEU A 93 27.39 -7.28 16.74
C LEU A 93 27.81 -7.20 18.21
N GLU A 94 29.13 -7.24 18.47
CA GLU A 94 29.67 -7.04 19.82
C GLU A 94 29.07 -5.76 20.41
N TYR A 95 28.25 -5.94 21.45
CA TYR A 95 27.53 -4.89 22.18
C TYR A 95 28.46 -3.71 22.51
N THR A 96 28.41 -2.66 21.69
CA THR A 96 28.88 -1.34 22.09
C THR A 96 27.82 -0.74 23.01
N LYS A 97 28.19 0.27 23.82
CA LYS A 97 27.29 0.92 24.80
C LYS A 97 26.08 1.65 24.17
N GLU A 98 25.85 1.49 22.87
CA GLU A 98 24.84 2.12 22.04
C GLU A 98 24.10 0.99 21.30
N GLY A 99 23.15 0.34 21.98
CA GLY A 99 22.48 -0.86 21.46
C GLY A 99 21.56 -0.57 20.28
N GLU A 100 21.90 -1.09 19.11
CA GLU A 100 21.01 -1.11 17.93
C GLU A 100 20.03 -2.29 18.05
N LEU A 101 18.75 -2.04 17.79
CA LEU A 101 17.73 -3.09 17.69
C LEU A 101 17.89 -3.85 16.37
N GLY A 102 17.75 -5.18 16.42
CA GLY A 102 17.53 -5.98 15.21
C GLY A 102 16.09 -5.84 14.72
N ASN A 103 15.61 -6.85 13.98
CA ASN A 103 14.26 -6.83 13.44
C ASN A 103 13.20 -6.87 14.56
N THR A 104 12.13 -6.10 14.38
CA THR A 104 10.98 -6.08 15.28
C THR A 104 9.81 -6.85 14.66
N PHE A 105 8.98 -7.48 15.49
CA PHE A 105 7.88 -8.33 15.05
C PHE A 105 6.60 -8.01 15.81
N LEU A 106 5.49 -8.00 15.09
CA LEU A 106 4.14 -7.93 15.64
C LEU A 106 3.32 -9.05 15.01
N GLY A 107 2.59 -9.81 15.82
CA GLY A 107 1.84 -10.94 15.26
C GLY A 107 0.74 -11.47 16.16
N LEU A 108 -0.09 -12.32 15.57
CA LEU A 108 -1.12 -13.09 16.21
C LEU A 108 -0.74 -14.57 16.19
N GLU A 109 -0.72 -15.18 17.36
CA GLU A 109 -0.81 -16.63 17.47
C GLU A 109 -2.29 -17.00 17.33
N CYS A 110 -2.69 -17.55 16.18
CA CYS A 110 -4.07 -17.98 15.91
C CYS A 110 -4.10 -19.50 15.72
N SER A 111 -4.72 -20.20 16.66
CA SER A 111 -4.71 -21.67 16.72
C SER A 111 -3.27 -22.22 16.67
N ASN A 112 -2.89 -22.98 15.63
CA ASN A 112 -1.55 -23.53 15.44
C ASN A 112 -0.69 -22.72 14.45
N THR A 113 -1.13 -21.52 14.06
CA THR A 113 -0.48 -20.69 13.04
C THR A 113 -0.06 -19.34 13.62
N ILE A 114 1.06 -18.83 13.13
CA ILE A 114 1.48 -17.44 13.37
C ILE A 114 1.05 -16.59 12.18
N ILE A 115 0.39 -15.48 12.47
CA ILE A 115 -0.02 -14.46 11.49
C ILE A 115 0.73 -13.19 11.84
N GLU A 116 1.66 -12.80 10.98
CA GLU A 116 2.33 -11.51 11.11
C GLU A 116 1.34 -10.36 10.87
N ILE A 117 1.49 -9.28 11.62
CA ILE A 117 0.78 -8.02 11.40
C ILE A 117 1.83 -6.97 11.10
N GLU A 118 1.71 -6.33 9.95
CA GLU A 118 2.54 -5.18 9.65
C GLU A 118 1.87 -3.93 10.19
N ARG A 119 2.65 -3.12 10.90
CA ARG A 119 2.29 -1.77 11.30
C ARG A 119 3.48 -0.88 10.96
N ASP A 120 3.23 0.15 10.16
CA ASP A 120 4.25 1.07 9.67
C ASP A 120 4.94 1.81 10.84
N PHE A 121 6.03 2.51 10.57
CA PHE A 121 6.73 3.36 11.53
C PHE A 121 5.74 4.32 12.22
N TYR A 122 6.07 4.68 13.45
CA TYR A 122 5.21 5.57 14.23
C TYR A 122 4.95 6.88 13.48
N GLY A 123 3.70 7.31 13.46
CA GLY A 123 3.31 8.51 12.73
C GLY A 123 3.02 8.29 11.25
N ASN A 124 3.34 7.14 10.64
CA ASN A 124 3.00 6.85 9.23
C ASN A 124 1.65 6.15 9.06
N ASN A 125 1.13 5.52 10.11
CA ASN A 125 -0.14 4.80 10.03
C ASN A 125 -1.33 5.76 9.96
N LEU A 126 -2.40 5.36 9.28
CA LEU A 126 -3.56 6.24 9.04
C LEU A 126 -4.25 6.73 10.32
N CYS A 127 -4.17 5.97 11.41
CA CYS A 127 -4.76 6.38 12.69
C CYS A 127 -3.92 7.34 13.52
N ASP A 128 -2.65 7.55 13.16
CA ASP A 128 -1.71 8.32 13.97
C ASP A 128 -1.93 9.82 13.72
N LYS A 129 -1.95 10.61 14.78
CA LYS A 129 -2.18 12.07 14.71
C LYS A 129 -0.84 12.80 14.63
N GLU A 130 -0.25 12.86 13.44
CA GLU A 130 0.94 13.68 13.19
C GLU A 130 0.67 14.67 12.05
N GLU A 131 0.59 15.95 12.41
CA GLU A 131 0.22 17.05 11.50
C GLU A 131 1.20 17.17 10.31
N ASN A 132 2.49 16.92 10.54
CA ASN A 132 3.54 17.02 9.51
C ASN A 132 3.52 15.87 8.48
N LYS A 133 2.78 14.78 8.78
CA LYS A 133 2.62 13.61 7.89
C LYS A 133 1.19 13.49 7.35
N THR A 134 0.38 14.54 7.50
CA THR A 134 -1.03 14.54 7.06
C THR A 134 -1.15 14.33 5.55
N ILE A 135 -0.30 15.00 4.76
CA ILE A 135 -0.33 14.91 3.31
C ILE A 135 0.04 13.49 2.85
N SER A 136 1.11 12.87 3.37
CA SER A 136 1.50 11.50 3.00
C SER A 136 0.45 10.45 3.38
N LYS A 137 -0.36 10.73 4.42
CA LYS A 137 -1.51 9.89 4.79
C LYS A 137 -2.69 10.06 3.86
N GLU A 138 -3.13 11.29 3.55
CA GLU A 138 -4.30 11.57 2.69
C GLU A 138 -4.20 10.98 1.27
N ILE A 139 -2.99 10.59 0.90
CA ILE A 139 -2.57 10.22 -0.45
C ILE A 139 -2.16 8.76 -0.53
N ASN A 140 -2.27 8.05 0.59
CA ASN A 140 -1.92 6.65 0.69
C ASN A 140 -2.86 5.82 -0.19
N ARG A 141 -2.31 4.84 -0.92
CA ARG A 141 -3.05 3.88 -1.77
C ARG A 141 -4.20 3.17 -1.05
N TYR A 142 -4.18 3.12 0.29
CA TYR A 142 -5.28 2.56 1.09
C TYR A 142 -6.60 3.32 0.91
N TYR A 143 -6.58 4.59 0.48
CA TYR A 143 -7.79 5.36 0.17
C TYR A 143 -8.49 4.91 -1.13
N SER A 144 -7.83 4.09 -1.95
CA SER A 144 -8.43 3.47 -3.14
C SER A 144 -9.26 2.23 -2.82
N LEU A 145 -9.16 1.71 -1.59
CA LEU A 145 -9.95 0.57 -1.13
C LEU A 145 -11.36 1.02 -0.71
N PRO A 146 -12.34 0.10 -0.74
CA PRO A 146 -13.62 0.32 -0.06
C PRO A 146 -13.38 0.74 1.41
N GLU A 147 -14.07 1.78 1.88
CA GLU A 147 -13.83 2.38 3.20
C GLU A 147 -13.79 1.35 4.33
N LYS A 148 -14.70 0.38 4.31
CA LYS A 148 -14.79 -0.67 5.33
C LYS A 148 -13.60 -1.64 5.30
N ILE A 149 -13.05 -1.93 4.12
CA ILE A 149 -11.84 -2.77 3.95
C ILE A 149 -10.61 -2.00 4.41
N LYS A 150 -10.45 -0.74 3.97
CA LYS A 150 -9.41 0.17 4.47
C LYS A 150 -9.39 0.23 5.99
N MET A 151 -10.56 0.47 6.59
CA MET A 151 -10.68 0.57 8.04
C MET A 151 -10.34 -0.75 8.75
N ALA A 152 -10.77 -1.89 8.20
CA ALA A 152 -10.52 -3.19 8.81
C ALA A 152 -9.02 -3.57 8.81
N TYR A 153 -8.33 -3.41 7.68
CA TYR A 153 -7.02 -4.01 7.47
C TYR A 153 -5.86 -3.02 7.32
N PHE A 154 -6.14 -1.73 7.07
CA PHE A 154 -5.11 -0.75 6.68
C PHE A 154 -5.14 0.55 7.51
N TYR A 155 -5.98 0.64 8.55
CA TYR A 155 -6.11 1.86 9.36
C TYR A 155 -5.32 1.85 10.67
N LYS A 156 -5.43 0.78 11.47
CA LYS A 156 -4.68 0.60 12.73
C LYS A 156 -3.32 -0.07 12.52
N PHE A 157 -3.17 -0.74 11.40
CA PHE A 157 -2.01 -1.48 10.93
C PHE A 157 -2.05 -1.45 9.40
N SER A 158 -1.00 -1.87 8.70
CA SER A 158 -0.83 -1.73 7.24
C SER A 158 -1.13 -3.00 6.44
N GLY A 159 -1.75 -3.99 7.06
CA GLY A 159 -2.08 -5.29 6.48
C GLY A 159 -1.49 -6.45 7.29
N PHE A 160 -1.92 -7.67 6.98
CA PHE A 160 -1.20 -8.85 7.45
C PHE A 160 0.17 -8.95 6.76
N GLY A 161 1.13 -9.60 7.41
CA GLY A 161 2.50 -9.68 6.93
C GLY A 161 2.67 -10.56 5.70
N THR A 162 3.83 -10.44 5.06
CA THR A 162 4.14 -11.07 3.77
C THR A 162 4.57 -12.54 3.85
N SER A 163 4.54 -13.14 5.05
CA SER A 163 4.95 -14.52 5.28
C SER A 163 3.81 -15.42 5.76
N GLY A 164 3.95 -16.72 5.51
CA GLY A 164 3.02 -17.75 6.00
C GLY A 164 1.58 -17.51 5.54
N ILE A 165 0.61 -17.66 6.43
CA ILE A 165 -0.81 -17.44 6.10
C ILE A 165 -1.16 -15.95 5.97
N GLY A 166 -0.32 -15.05 6.50
CA GLY A 166 -0.56 -13.60 6.40
C GLY A 166 -0.49 -13.11 4.96
N SER A 167 0.39 -13.70 4.15
CA SER A 167 0.65 -13.25 2.77
C SER A 167 -0.54 -13.41 1.84
N VAL A 168 -1.45 -14.32 2.19
CA VAL A 168 -2.67 -14.63 1.43
C VAL A 168 -3.92 -13.96 2.01
N LEU A 169 -3.80 -13.20 3.10
CA LEU A 169 -4.87 -12.34 3.63
C LEU A 169 -4.69 -10.92 3.05
N PRO A 170 -5.57 -9.93 3.34
CA PRO A 170 -5.30 -8.54 3.02
C PRO A 170 -3.95 -8.09 3.60
N CYS A 171 -2.93 -8.00 2.76
CA CYS A 171 -1.54 -7.93 3.17
C CYS A 171 -0.86 -6.66 2.65
N ASN A 172 0.26 -6.32 3.25
CA ASN A 172 1.04 -5.13 2.85
C ASN A 172 2.04 -5.42 1.70
N SER A 173 1.94 -6.57 1.03
CA SER A 173 2.70 -6.87 -0.20
C SER A 173 1.92 -6.47 -1.44
N TRP A 174 1.84 -5.17 -1.67
CA TRP A 174 1.15 -4.66 -2.85
C TRP A 174 1.94 -4.96 -4.12
N ASP A 175 1.50 -5.94 -4.91
CA ASP A 175 2.15 -6.26 -6.17
C ASP A 175 1.52 -5.47 -7.32
N SER A 176 2.38 -4.92 -8.17
CA SER A 176 2.00 -4.25 -9.40
C SER A 176 1.38 -5.23 -10.40
N PHE A 177 0.57 -4.72 -11.33
CA PHE A 177 0.09 -5.55 -12.43
C PHE A 177 1.23 -6.16 -13.28
N ASP A 178 2.38 -5.49 -13.34
CA ASP A 178 3.59 -6.00 -13.97
C ASP A 178 4.13 -7.25 -13.26
N GLY A 179 4.29 -7.18 -11.94
CA GLY A 179 4.73 -8.30 -11.10
C GLY A 179 3.74 -9.47 -11.17
N TYR A 180 2.44 -9.16 -11.18
CA TYR A 180 1.40 -10.15 -11.41
C TYR A 180 1.56 -10.86 -12.76
N MET A 181 1.74 -10.13 -13.86
CA MET A 181 1.95 -10.74 -15.18
C MET A 181 3.28 -11.52 -15.26
N ASP A 182 4.32 -11.04 -14.59
CA ASP A 182 5.63 -11.69 -14.53
C ASP A 182 5.56 -13.03 -13.76
N SER A 183 4.78 -13.11 -12.68
CA SER A 183 4.55 -14.35 -11.94
C SER A 183 3.81 -15.42 -12.77
N TYR A 184 2.93 -15.02 -13.70
CA TYR A 184 2.36 -15.90 -14.73
C TYR A 184 3.28 -16.13 -15.94
N LYS A 185 4.52 -15.64 -15.91
CA LYS A 185 5.52 -15.75 -16.99
C LYS A 185 5.00 -15.22 -18.33
N ILE A 186 4.12 -14.22 -18.31
CA ILE A 186 3.56 -13.61 -19.53
C ILE A 186 4.68 -12.82 -20.24
N PRO A 187 5.00 -13.12 -21.51
CA PRO A 187 6.07 -12.41 -22.22
C PRO A 187 5.81 -10.90 -22.30
N LYS A 188 6.85 -10.07 -22.13
CA LYS A 188 6.76 -8.59 -22.16
C LYS A 188 6.03 -8.04 -23.40
N GLY A 189 6.15 -8.71 -24.56
CA GLY A 189 5.41 -8.35 -25.78
C GLY A 189 3.89 -8.56 -25.68
N LYS A 190 3.43 -9.57 -24.93
CA LYS A 190 2.01 -9.79 -24.62
C LYS A 190 1.50 -8.83 -23.53
N GLN A 191 2.33 -8.48 -22.55
CA GLN A 191 1.96 -7.49 -21.52
C GLN A 191 1.50 -6.17 -22.16
N LYS A 192 2.25 -5.66 -23.15
CA LYS A 192 1.85 -4.48 -23.95
C LYS A 192 0.42 -4.56 -24.53
N LYS A 193 -0.03 -5.75 -24.91
CA LYS A 193 -1.40 -5.96 -25.40
C LYS A 193 -2.41 -5.92 -24.27
N TRP A 194 -2.09 -6.50 -23.12
CA TRP A 194 -2.96 -6.50 -21.95
C TRP A 194 -3.30 -5.10 -21.49
N TYR A 195 -2.31 -4.23 -21.39
CA TYR A 195 -2.59 -2.88 -20.97
C TYR A 195 -3.49 -2.12 -21.97
N LYS A 196 -3.25 -2.24 -23.29
CA LYS A 196 -4.13 -1.66 -24.32
C LYS A 196 -5.54 -2.24 -24.31
N TRP A 197 -5.67 -3.49 -23.91
CA TRP A 197 -6.96 -4.14 -23.75
C TRP A 197 -7.69 -3.58 -22.52
N MET A 198 -6.99 -3.42 -21.39
CA MET A 198 -7.54 -2.84 -20.15
C MET A 198 -7.99 -1.38 -20.31
N GLU A 199 -7.28 -0.58 -21.12
CA GLU A 199 -7.67 0.80 -21.47
C GLU A 199 -9.10 0.90 -22.05
N GLN A 200 -9.65 -0.18 -22.60
CA GLN A 200 -11.02 -0.21 -23.15
C GLN A 200 -12.11 -0.33 -22.07
N PHE A 201 -11.74 -0.74 -20.86
CA PHE A 201 -12.67 -1.05 -19.78
C PHE A 201 -12.40 -0.23 -18.52
N MET A 202 -11.19 0.30 -18.36
CA MET A 202 -10.77 1.06 -17.19
C MET A 202 -10.40 2.48 -17.64
N PRO A 203 -11.27 3.48 -17.41
CA PRO A 203 -10.95 4.85 -17.80
C PRO A 203 -9.70 5.27 -17.02
N LYS A 204 -8.73 5.85 -17.74
CA LYS A 204 -7.53 6.49 -17.16
C LYS A 204 -6.49 5.54 -16.54
N PHE A 205 -6.57 4.25 -16.87
CA PHE A 205 -5.50 3.29 -16.69
C PHE A 205 -4.39 3.62 -17.70
N ASP A 206 -3.34 4.35 -17.31
CA ASP A 206 -2.23 4.60 -18.20
C ASP A 206 -0.96 3.81 -17.85
N LEU A 207 -0.28 3.53 -18.95
CA LEU A 207 0.72 2.54 -19.22
C LEU A 207 2.08 3.14 -18.94
N LYS A 208 2.75 2.70 -17.86
CA LYS A 208 4.17 2.98 -17.60
C LYS A 208 4.58 4.38 -18.04
N SER A 209 4.14 5.44 -17.37
CA SER A 209 4.77 6.74 -17.62
C SER A 209 6.22 6.65 -17.16
N LEU A 210 7.15 6.77 -18.12
CA LEU A 210 8.57 7.06 -17.94
C LEU A 210 9.17 6.39 -16.69
N GLY A 211 9.58 5.12 -16.76
CA GLY A 211 10.19 4.42 -15.62
C GLY A 211 9.93 2.91 -15.58
N GLY A 212 8.87 2.44 -16.24
CA GLY A 212 8.77 1.04 -16.64
C GLY A 212 7.94 0.11 -15.75
N THR A 213 7.21 0.57 -14.74
CA THR A 213 6.31 -0.28 -13.91
C THR A 213 4.93 0.36 -13.74
N CYS A 214 3.84 -0.39 -13.89
CA CYS A 214 2.48 0.08 -13.63
C CYS A 214 2.16 0.04 -12.12
N THR A 215 2.16 1.19 -11.46
CA THR A 215 1.79 1.31 -10.03
C THR A 215 0.37 1.78 -9.81
N ASP A 216 -0.36 2.09 -10.89
CA ASP A 216 -1.74 2.58 -10.89
C ASP A 216 -2.78 1.50 -10.63
N PHE A 217 -2.38 0.23 -10.73
CA PHE A 217 -3.23 -0.94 -10.52
C PHE A 217 -2.43 -2.00 -9.79
N MET A 218 -2.74 -2.13 -8.50
CA MET A 218 -1.96 -2.96 -7.58
C MET A 218 -2.87 -3.90 -6.84
N SER A 219 -2.35 -5.10 -6.60
CA SER A 219 -3.00 -6.09 -5.77
C SER A 219 -2.85 -5.74 -4.30
N PHE A 220 -3.86 -6.05 -3.49
CA PHE A 220 -3.81 -5.94 -2.03
C PHE A 220 -4.15 -7.28 -1.34
N LEU A 221 -4.53 -8.27 -2.15
CA LEU A 221 -4.82 -9.63 -1.73
C LEU A 221 -4.51 -10.54 -2.91
N ASP A 222 -3.60 -11.48 -2.69
CA ASP A 222 -3.27 -12.54 -3.65
C ASP A 222 -3.46 -13.90 -2.98
N THR A 223 -4.39 -14.70 -3.49
CA THR A 223 -4.65 -16.04 -2.94
C THR A 223 -3.59 -17.06 -3.37
N ARG A 224 -2.76 -16.70 -4.35
CA ARG A 224 -1.67 -17.54 -4.85
C ARG A 224 -0.62 -17.68 -3.77
N TYR A 225 -0.18 -18.91 -3.55
CA TYR A 225 0.81 -19.24 -2.53
C TYR A 225 1.83 -20.21 -3.11
N GLU A 226 3.11 -19.91 -2.91
CA GLU A 226 4.18 -20.79 -3.38
C GLU A 226 4.06 -22.19 -2.75
N GLY A 227 3.88 -23.21 -3.59
CA GLY A 227 3.84 -24.61 -3.16
C GLY A 227 2.45 -25.21 -2.93
N ASN A 228 1.37 -24.52 -3.33
CA ASN A 228 0.03 -25.08 -3.38
C ASN A 228 -0.50 -25.12 -4.82
N GLU A 229 -1.00 -26.27 -5.26
CA GLU A 229 -1.79 -26.37 -6.49
C GLU A 229 -3.24 -26.03 -6.13
N ASN A 230 -3.60 -24.76 -6.20
CA ASN A 230 -4.98 -24.34 -6.02
C ASN A 230 -5.77 -24.62 -7.30
N GLU A 231 -6.98 -25.15 -7.16
CA GLU A 231 -7.92 -25.25 -8.30
C GLU A 231 -8.43 -23.86 -8.71
N ILE A 232 -8.52 -22.94 -7.75
CA ILE A 232 -8.98 -21.57 -7.93
C ILE A 232 -7.96 -20.62 -7.31
N GLU A 233 -7.38 -19.75 -8.13
CA GLU A 233 -6.53 -18.64 -7.73
C GLU A 233 -7.24 -17.35 -8.09
N THR A 234 -7.44 -16.47 -7.12
CA THR A 234 -7.94 -15.10 -7.35
C THR A 234 -6.97 -14.08 -6.79
N THR A 235 -6.74 -13.00 -7.53
CA THR A 235 -5.98 -11.84 -7.06
C THR A 235 -6.86 -10.60 -7.17
N LEU A 236 -6.93 -9.83 -6.09
CA LEU A 236 -7.77 -8.64 -6.00
C LEU A 236 -6.92 -7.38 -6.13
N PHE A 237 -7.36 -6.48 -7.00
CA PHE A 237 -6.68 -5.24 -7.36
C PHE A 237 -7.56 -4.02 -7.10
N VAL A 238 -6.92 -2.87 -6.92
CA VAL A 238 -7.56 -1.55 -6.97
C VAL A 238 -6.77 -0.61 -7.85
N LYS A 239 -7.42 0.46 -8.31
CA LYS A 239 -6.75 1.58 -8.97
C LYS A 239 -6.22 2.53 -7.90
N THR A 240 -4.93 2.45 -7.61
CA THR A 240 -4.28 3.18 -6.49
C THR A 240 -4.26 4.70 -6.65
N HIS A 241 -4.52 5.20 -7.85
CA HIS A 241 -4.60 6.62 -8.18
C HIS A 241 -6.03 7.20 -8.11
N LEU A 242 -7.03 6.38 -7.78
CA LEU A 242 -8.44 6.77 -7.65
C LEU A 242 -8.97 6.39 -6.27
N LYS A 243 -9.95 7.15 -5.78
CA LYS A 243 -10.63 6.90 -4.49
C LYS A 243 -12.04 6.34 -4.70
N ASP A 244 -12.24 5.55 -5.75
CA ASP A 244 -13.56 5.02 -6.15
C ASP A 244 -13.99 3.77 -5.36
N GLY A 245 -13.07 3.14 -4.64
CA GLY A 245 -13.34 1.93 -3.85
C GLY A 245 -13.70 0.71 -4.69
N ILE A 246 -13.44 0.71 -6.00
CA ILE A 246 -13.76 -0.41 -6.89
C ILE A 246 -12.66 -1.47 -6.77
N VAL A 247 -13.08 -2.70 -6.42
CA VAL A 247 -12.19 -3.86 -6.36
C VAL A 247 -12.35 -4.68 -7.64
N TYR A 248 -11.23 -4.90 -8.32
CA TYR A 248 -11.14 -5.73 -9.52
C TYR A 248 -10.59 -7.10 -9.15
N ALA A 249 -11.04 -8.14 -9.83
CA ALA A 249 -10.62 -9.51 -9.58
C ALA A 249 -10.13 -10.15 -10.88
N ILE A 250 -8.98 -10.83 -10.80
CA ILE A 250 -8.47 -11.70 -11.86
C ILE A 250 -8.38 -13.10 -11.29
N GLN A 251 -9.09 -14.04 -11.91
CA GLN A 251 -9.11 -15.44 -11.51
C GLN A 251 -8.26 -16.27 -12.47
N ASN A 252 -7.42 -17.17 -11.96
CA ASN A 252 -6.60 -18.13 -12.69
C ASN A 252 -5.74 -17.50 -13.80
N GLY A 253 -5.27 -16.26 -13.61
CA GLY A 253 -4.51 -15.53 -14.61
C GLY A 253 -5.31 -15.09 -15.85
N ASP A 254 -6.64 -15.21 -15.83
CA ASP A 254 -7.51 -14.85 -16.95
C ASP A 254 -7.73 -13.34 -17.05
N ILE A 255 -6.70 -12.66 -17.57
CA ILE A 255 -6.71 -11.21 -17.78
C ILE A 255 -7.79 -10.80 -18.79
N GLU A 256 -8.24 -11.67 -19.72
CA GLU A 256 -9.31 -11.30 -20.67
C GLU A 256 -10.67 -11.16 -19.98
N ASN A 257 -10.83 -11.73 -18.80
CA ASN A 257 -12.11 -11.78 -18.09
C ASN A 257 -12.03 -11.16 -16.71
N ILE A 258 -11.31 -10.04 -16.55
CA ILE A 258 -11.33 -9.24 -15.32
C ILE A 258 -12.76 -8.97 -14.89
N LYS A 259 -13.03 -9.16 -13.60
CA LYS A 259 -14.33 -8.94 -12.97
C LYS A 259 -14.26 -7.77 -12.00
N ILE A 260 -15.43 -7.20 -11.70
CA ILE A 260 -15.60 -6.33 -10.53
C ILE A 260 -16.08 -7.22 -9.38
N LEU A 261 -15.52 -7.03 -8.19
CA LEU A 261 -15.97 -7.72 -7.00
C LEU A 261 -17.15 -6.96 -6.38
N SER A 262 -18.35 -7.49 -6.58
CA SER A 262 -19.56 -7.03 -5.91
C SER A 262 -19.46 -7.29 -4.40
N ASN A 263 -19.95 -6.34 -3.61
CA ASN A 263 -19.92 -6.41 -2.14
C ASN A 263 -18.55 -6.90 -1.57
N PRO A 264 -17.46 -6.15 -1.84
CA PRO A 264 -16.10 -6.58 -1.49
C PRO A 264 -15.92 -6.84 0.01
N VAL A 265 -16.71 -6.14 0.84
CA VAL A 265 -16.71 -6.30 2.30
C VAL A 265 -17.13 -7.70 2.72
N GLU A 266 -18.21 -8.25 2.15
CA GLU A 266 -18.66 -9.61 2.48
C GLU A 266 -17.75 -10.67 1.88
N ALA A 267 -17.36 -10.50 0.62
CA ALA A 267 -16.52 -11.47 -0.09
C ALA A 267 -15.18 -11.70 0.64
N ILE A 268 -14.50 -10.61 1.03
CA ILE A 268 -13.22 -10.68 1.73
C ILE A 268 -13.40 -11.24 3.16
N ASP A 269 -14.50 -10.93 3.85
CA ASP A 269 -14.73 -11.45 5.21
C ASP A 269 -14.92 -12.97 5.20
N ARG A 270 -15.65 -13.48 4.20
CA ARG A 270 -15.83 -14.94 4.00
C ARG A 270 -14.55 -15.61 3.55
N TYR A 271 -13.78 -14.98 2.68
CA TYR A 271 -12.48 -15.49 2.28
C TYR A 271 -11.53 -15.59 3.47
N CYS A 272 -11.41 -14.54 4.28
CA CYS A 272 -10.55 -14.56 5.45
C CYS A 272 -11.03 -15.59 6.49
N GLU A 273 -12.35 -15.71 6.72
CA GLU A 273 -12.93 -16.80 7.52
C GLU A 273 -12.52 -18.17 6.99
N TYR A 274 -12.63 -18.39 5.67
CA TYR A 274 -12.26 -19.64 5.02
C TYR A 274 -10.77 -19.96 5.21
N VAL A 275 -9.88 -19.01 4.95
CA VAL A 275 -8.43 -19.19 5.13
C VAL A 275 -8.08 -19.53 6.57
N LEU A 276 -8.64 -18.78 7.54
CA LEU A 276 -8.33 -18.94 8.96
C LEU A 276 -8.90 -20.23 9.57
N THR A 277 -9.95 -20.81 8.97
CA THR A 277 -10.60 -22.02 9.49
C THR A 277 -10.19 -23.29 8.74
N MET A 278 -10.10 -23.21 7.42
CA MET A 278 -9.83 -24.35 6.54
C MET A 278 -8.35 -24.48 6.19
N HIS A 279 -7.55 -23.43 6.43
CA HIS A 279 -6.14 -23.37 6.04
C HIS A 279 -5.93 -23.65 4.54
N LYS A 280 -6.83 -23.13 3.71
CA LYS A 280 -6.80 -23.22 2.26
C LYS A 280 -7.04 -21.84 1.64
N THR A 281 -6.64 -21.65 0.39
CA THR A 281 -6.75 -20.36 -0.32
C THR A 281 -7.55 -20.46 -1.63
N ASP A 282 -8.10 -21.63 -1.96
CA ASP A 282 -8.93 -21.95 -3.14
C ASP A 282 -10.39 -21.50 -3.01
N PHE A 283 -10.63 -20.36 -2.36
CA PHE A 283 -11.99 -19.83 -2.16
C PHE A 283 -12.61 -19.37 -3.47
N ASP A 284 -13.86 -19.77 -3.71
CA ASP A 284 -14.61 -19.37 -4.89
C ASP A 284 -15.23 -17.97 -4.73
N PHE A 285 -14.61 -16.98 -5.38
CA PHE A 285 -15.14 -15.62 -5.48
C PHE A 285 -16.23 -15.43 -6.55
N THR A 286 -16.51 -16.45 -7.38
CA THR A 286 -17.45 -16.35 -8.50
C THR A 286 -18.84 -15.81 -8.12
N PRO A 287 -19.44 -16.17 -6.96
CA PRO A 287 -20.72 -15.60 -6.55
C PRO A 287 -20.72 -14.07 -6.37
N TYR A 288 -19.54 -13.46 -6.25
CA TYR A 288 -19.34 -12.04 -6.07
C TYR A 288 -18.88 -11.33 -7.35
N PHE A 289 -18.68 -12.04 -8.46
CA PHE A 289 -18.19 -11.44 -9.68
C PHE A 289 -19.30 -10.76 -10.50
N GLU A 290 -19.07 -9.50 -10.80
CA GLU A 290 -19.80 -8.72 -11.78
C GLU A 290 -18.95 -8.58 -13.06
N ALA A 291 -19.64 -8.57 -14.19
CA ALA A 291 -18.99 -8.34 -15.47
C ALA A 291 -18.46 -6.91 -15.54
N LEU A 292 -17.23 -6.76 -16.03
CA LEU A 292 -16.70 -5.45 -16.39
C LEU A 292 -17.33 -5.02 -17.72
N GLU A 293 -18.23 -4.04 -17.68
CA GLU A 293 -18.84 -3.50 -18.90
C GLU A 293 -17.84 -2.63 -19.67
N LYS A 294 -17.87 -2.73 -21.01
CA LYS A 294 -17.08 -1.85 -21.87
C LYS A 294 -17.57 -0.43 -21.73
N LEU A 295 -16.63 0.52 -21.60
CA LEU A 295 -16.98 1.93 -21.74
C LEU A 295 -17.41 2.18 -23.18
N ASP A 296 -18.68 2.52 -23.38
CA ASP A 296 -19.20 2.80 -24.71
C ASP A 296 -18.60 4.13 -25.19
N VAL A 297 -17.80 4.11 -26.27
CA VAL A 297 -17.03 5.28 -26.77
C VAL A 297 -17.95 6.45 -27.18
N LYS A 298 -19.26 6.22 -27.30
CA LYS A 298 -20.29 7.22 -27.63
C LYS A 298 -21.26 7.55 -26.49
N GLY A 299 -21.09 6.91 -25.35
CA GLY A 299 -21.92 7.11 -24.18
C GLY A 299 -21.11 6.70 -22.97
N ALA A 300 -20.17 7.55 -22.57
CA ALA A 300 -19.61 7.46 -21.23
C ALA A 300 -20.80 7.58 -20.27
N THR A 301 -21.32 6.45 -19.81
CA THR A 301 -22.07 6.40 -18.57
C THR A 301 -21.14 7.01 -17.54
N ASN A 302 -21.52 8.20 -17.10
CA ASN A 302 -20.79 8.99 -16.13
C ASN A 302 -20.65 8.13 -14.86
N ILE A 303 -19.54 7.39 -14.74
CA ILE A 303 -18.89 7.27 -13.45
C ILE A 303 -18.63 8.73 -13.09
N SER A 304 -19.47 9.30 -12.22
CA SER A 304 -19.31 10.68 -11.78
C SER A 304 -18.02 10.71 -10.98
N MET A 305 -16.91 10.93 -11.67
CA MET A 305 -15.63 11.16 -11.04
C MET A 305 -15.80 12.42 -10.21
N GLU A 306 -15.39 12.36 -8.95
CA GLU A 306 -15.35 13.57 -8.14
C GLU A 306 -14.40 14.58 -8.78
N GLU A 307 -14.61 15.88 -8.56
CA GLU A 307 -13.79 16.93 -9.18
C GLU A 307 -12.29 16.73 -8.90
N GLU A 308 -11.95 16.15 -7.75
CA GLU A 308 -10.59 15.80 -7.37
C GLU A 308 -9.96 14.72 -8.28
N ASP A 309 -10.71 13.67 -8.63
CA ASP A 309 -10.23 12.61 -9.53
C ASP A 309 -10.09 13.11 -10.98
N LEU A 310 -10.93 14.06 -11.38
CA LEU A 310 -10.80 14.77 -12.67
C LEU A 310 -9.54 15.62 -12.70
N TYR A 311 -9.29 16.37 -11.64
CA TYR A 311 -8.15 17.27 -11.52
C TYR A 311 -6.81 16.52 -11.44
N MET A 312 -6.78 15.37 -10.75
CA MET A 312 -5.62 14.49 -10.75
C MET A 312 -5.23 14.00 -12.14
N VAL A 313 -6.23 13.84 -13.00
CA VAL A 313 -6.04 13.37 -14.36
C VAL A 313 -5.58 14.51 -15.26
N GLU A 314 -6.05 15.74 -15.03
CA GLU A 314 -5.51 16.94 -15.68
C GLU A 314 -4.03 17.14 -15.35
N ILE A 315 -3.65 16.93 -14.08
CA ILE A 315 -2.25 16.94 -13.63
C ILE A 315 -1.44 15.89 -14.39
N ARG A 316 -1.89 14.63 -14.41
CA ARG A 316 -1.22 13.56 -15.17
C ARG A 316 -1.07 13.88 -16.66
N VAL A 317 -2.11 14.39 -17.31
CA VAL A 317 -2.06 14.76 -18.74
C VAL A 317 -1.04 15.87 -18.97
N ALA A 318 -0.94 16.83 -18.06
CA ALA A 318 0.04 17.90 -18.13
C ALA A 318 1.48 17.37 -17.91
N TYR A 319 1.67 16.38 -17.03
CA TYR A 319 2.96 15.67 -16.88
C TYR A 319 3.37 14.97 -18.18
N ILE A 320 2.47 14.17 -18.78
CA ILE A 320 2.73 13.44 -20.03
C ILE A 320 3.07 14.37 -21.18
N LYS A 321 2.37 15.50 -21.28
CA LYS A 321 2.63 16.53 -22.30
C LYS A 321 3.86 17.38 -21.98
N GLY A 322 4.44 17.21 -20.79
CA GLY A 322 5.57 17.97 -20.28
C GLY A 322 5.28 19.46 -20.11
N LYS A 323 4.01 19.87 -20.03
CA LYS A 323 3.61 21.28 -19.89
C LYS A 323 2.24 21.43 -19.26
N TYR A 324 2.10 22.43 -18.38
CA TYR A 324 0.81 22.90 -17.90
C TYR A 324 0.06 23.65 -19.02
N ILE A 325 -1.25 23.38 -19.18
CA ILE A 325 -2.15 24.09 -20.09
C ILE A 325 -3.42 24.43 -19.30
N GLY A 326 -3.34 25.38 -18.37
CA GLY A 326 -4.49 25.75 -17.54
C GLY A 326 -4.50 27.22 -17.12
N ASN A 327 -5.51 27.62 -16.34
CA ASN A 327 -5.69 29.00 -15.87
C ASN A 327 -4.67 29.34 -14.76
N LYS A 328 -4.14 30.57 -14.77
CA LYS A 328 -3.20 31.12 -13.76
C LYS A 328 -3.74 31.03 -12.33
N GLU A 329 -5.05 31.19 -12.14
CA GLU A 329 -5.69 31.07 -10.80
C GLU A 329 -5.53 29.69 -10.16
N LYS A 330 -5.26 28.64 -10.96
CA LYS A 330 -5.07 27.26 -10.49
C LYS A 330 -3.61 26.81 -10.53
N GLU A 331 -2.68 27.66 -10.95
CA GLU A 331 -1.29 27.28 -11.24
C GLU A 331 -0.51 26.84 -9.99
N LEU A 332 -0.68 27.52 -8.86
CA LEU A 332 -0.06 27.13 -7.58
C LEU A 332 -0.60 25.78 -7.10
N LYS A 333 -1.92 25.63 -7.07
CA LYS A 333 -2.58 24.37 -6.67
C LYS A 333 -2.18 23.23 -7.60
N TRP A 334 -2.06 23.49 -8.90
CA TRP A 334 -1.60 22.51 -9.88
C TRP A 334 -0.13 22.12 -9.63
N TYR A 335 0.75 23.09 -9.42
CA TYR A 335 2.17 22.84 -9.16
C TYR A 335 2.37 22.02 -7.87
N GLU A 336 1.65 22.34 -6.79
CA GLU A 336 1.70 21.60 -5.54
C GLU A 336 1.23 20.15 -5.71
N GLN A 337 0.13 19.94 -6.43
CA GLN A 337 -0.38 18.59 -6.68
C GLN A 337 0.39 17.82 -7.76
N MET A 338 1.12 18.52 -8.62
CA MET A 338 2.06 17.91 -9.56
C MET A 338 3.32 17.46 -8.84
N LYS A 339 3.89 18.32 -7.98
CA LYS A 339 4.98 17.94 -7.07
C LYS A 339 4.58 16.71 -6.25
N TRP A 340 3.37 16.75 -5.68
CA TRP A 340 2.75 15.62 -5.00
C TRP A 340 2.74 14.34 -5.85
N TYR A 341 2.33 14.43 -7.12
CA TYR A 341 2.27 13.28 -8.02
C TYR A 341 3.67 12.70 -8.28
N LEU A 342 4.66 13.56 -8.48
CA LEU A 342 6.05 13.15 -8.72
C LEU A 342 6.67 12.48 -7.49
N ASP A 343 6.39 13.02 -6.30
CA ASP A 343 6.87 12.48 -5.02
C ASP A 343 6.21 11.13 -4.71
N PHE A 344 4.89 11.01 -4.93
CA PHE A 344 4.11 9.78 -4.68
C PHE A 344 4.61 8.57 -5.48
N HIS A 345 4.98 8.79 -6.74
CA HIS A 345 5.47 7.73 -7.62
C HIS A 345 7.00 7.56 -7.58
N SER A 346 7.68 8.14 -6.57
CA SER A 346 9.12 8.07 -6.36
C SER A 346 9.93 8.43 -7.62
N PHE A 347 9.44 9.39 -8.39
CA PHE A 347 10.11 9.80 -9.61
C PHE A 347 11.16 10.88 -9.33
N GLU A 348 12.13 10.54 -8.49
CA GLU A 348 13.21 11.42 -7.98
C GLU A 348 14.16 11.95 -9.07
N ASN A 349 13.98 11.54 -10.33
CA ASN A 349 14.82 11.93 -11.48
C ASN A 349 14.11 12.84 -12.49
N ASN A 350 13.05 13.55 -12.09
CA ASN A 350 12.39 14.55 -12.95
C ASN A 350 12.98 15.94 -12.75
N TYR A 351 12.97 16.71 -13.83
CA TYR A 351 13.41 18.10 -13.88
C TYR A 351 12.23 19.02 -14.14
N VAL A 352 12.24 20.19 -13.49
CA VAL A 352 11.27 21.26 -13.70
C VAL A 352 11.95 22.46 -14.37
N LYS A 353 11.35 22.96 -15.46
CA LYS A 353 11.71 24.23 -16.12
C LYS A 353 10.57 25.21 -16.02
N LEU A 354 10.90 26.48 -15.79
CA LEU A 354 9.94 27.57 -15.72
C LEU A 354 10.23 28.55 -16.84
N ARG A 355 9.18 28.99 -17.53
CA ARG A 355 9.24 30.15 -18.42
C ARG A 355 8.75 31.37 -17.66
N THR A 356 9.52 32.45 -17.72
CA THR A 356 9.15 33.77 -17.23
C THR A 356 9.20 34.77 -18.38
N ASP A 357 8.81 36.01 -18.12
CA ASP A 357 8.87 37.11 -19.10
C ASP A 357 10.30 37.32 -19.66
N ASP A 358 11.33 36.98 -18.89
CA ASP A 358 12.75 37.05 -19.26
C ASP A 358 13.27 35.79 -19.96
N GLY A 359 12.39 34.81 -20.23
CA GLY A 359 12.69 33.56 -20.92
C GLY A 359 12.72 32.33 -20.01
N TRP A 360 13.37 31.26 -20.47
CA TRP A 360 13.45 30.01 -19.71
C TRP A 360 14.48 30.12 -18.59
N LEU A 361 14.02 30.00 -17.35
CA LEU A 361 14.89 29.76 -16.21
C LEU A 361 15.45 28.34 -16.28
N ASN A 362 16.76 28.21 -16.01
CA ASN A 362 17.49 26.95 -15.90
C ASN A 362 17.60 26.13 -17.22
N GLN A 363 18.16 26.74 -18.26
CA GLN A 363 18.49 26.06 -19.54
C GLN A 363 19.39 24.81 -19.38
N ASN A 364 20.16 24.72 -18.29
CA ASN A 364 21.19 23.68 -18.07
C ASN A 364 20.72 22.42 -17.31
N ASN A 365 19.42 22.11 -17.26
CA ASN A 365 18.91 20.83 -16.74
C ASN A 365 19.37 20.49 -15.30
N SER A 366 19.46 21.46 -14.40
CA SER A 366 20.17 21.28 -13.11
C SER A 366 19.29 21.07 -11.88
N LEU A 367 17.97 21.20 -11.97
CA LEU A 367 17.08 20.91 -10.83
C LEU A 367 16.71 19.43 -10.83
N LYS A 368 17.62 18.64 -10.24
CA LYS A 368 17.50 17.18 -10.18
C LYS A 368 16.33 16.70 -9.31
N TYR A 369 15.76 17.58 -8.50
CA TYR A 369 14.65 17.29 -7.60
C TYR A 369 14.08 18.59 -7.02
N LEU A 370 12.79 18.62 -6.65
CA LEU A 370 12.15 19.76 -5.97
C LEU A 370 12.53 19.75 -4.48
N ASP A 371 13.82 19.94 -4.19
CA ASP A 371 14.29 20.13 -2.81
C ASP A 371 13.53 21.28 -2.13
N THR A 372 13.51 21.29 -0.80
CA THR A 372 12.73 22.25 -0.01
C THR A 372 13.01 23.71 -0.37
N SER A 373 14.26 24.01 -0.76
CA SER A 373 14.71 25.33 -1.20
C SER A 373 14.12 25.72 -2.55
N THR A 374 14.22 24.81 -3.52
CA THR A 374 13.72 24.98 -4.89
C THR A 374 12.21 25.09 -4.88
N ASP A 375 11.53 24.22 -4.16
CA ASP A 375 10.08 24.22 -4.06
C ASP A 375 9.54 25.54 -3.52
N LYS A 376 10.12 26.02 -2.41
CA LYS A 376 9.76 27.32 -1.83
C LYS A 376 9.92 28.45 -2.85
N ARG A 377 11.04 28.47 -3.57
CA ARG A 377 11.30 29.49 -4.60
C ARG A 377 10.28 29.44 -5.74
N ILE A 378 9.90 28.26 -6.21
CA ILE A 378 8.92 28.12 -7.30
C ILE A 378 7.54 28.61 -6.84
N LYS A 379 7.10 28.24 -5.63
CA LYS A 379 5.85 28.73 -5.06
C LYS A 379 5.81 30.26 -4.98
N GLU A 380 6.87 30.88 -4.46
CA GLU A 380 6.98 32.35 -4.38
C GLU A 380 6.89 33.02 -5.75
N MET A 381 7.44 32.42 -6.80
CA MET A 381 7.38 32.95 -8.17
C MET A 381 5.98 32.84 -8.77
N ILE A 382 5.28 31.72 -8.54
CA ILE A 382 3.90 31.53 -8.99
C ILE A 382 2.98 32.54 -8.28
N GLU A 383 3.14 32.72 -6.97
CA GLU A 383 2.35 33.68 -6.18
C GLU A 383 2.54 35.14 -6.64
N LYS A 384 3.73 35.48 -7.14
CA LYS A 384 4.04 36.79 -7.72
C LYS A 384 3.62 36.94 -9.17
N ASN A 385 3.00 35.92 -9.78
CA ASN A 385 2.66 35.85 -11.20
C ASN A 385 3.87 35.98 -12.14
N GLU A 386 5.05 35.55 -11.71
CA GLU A 386 6.30 35.64 -12.48
C GLU A 386 6.49 34.41 -13.40
N VAL A 387 5.60 33.42 -13.33
CA VAL A 387 5.64 32.19 -14.13
C VAL A 387 4.60 32.25 -15.25
N GLU A 388 5.04 31.99 -16.47
CA GLU A 388 4.18 31.87 -17.65
C GLU A 388 3.91 30.42 -18.05
N GLU A 389 4.86 29.53 -17.81
CA GLU A 389 4.76 28.12 -18.21
C GLU A 389 5.63 27.25 -17.28
N ILE A 390 5.09 26.10 -16.89
CA ILE A 390 5.82 25.07 -16.14
C ILE A 390 5.97 23.84 -17.04
N GLN A 391 7.21 23.42 -17.27
CA GLN A 391 7.55 22.19 -17.98
C GLN A 391 8.19 21.18 -17.06
N ILE A 392 7.84 19.92 -17.27
CA ILE A 392 8.36 18.80 -16.50
C ILE A 392 8.81 17.73 -17.47
N PHE A 393 10.03 17.24 -17.30
CA PHE A 393 10.58 16.22 -18.16
C PHE A 393 11.57 15.35 -17.39
N ARG A 394 11.68 14.11 -17.83
CA ARG A 394 12.62 13.11 -17.34
C ARG A 394 13.68 12.88 -18.43
N PHE A 395 14.94 12.71 -18.04
CA PHE A 395 15.97 12.21 -18.97
C PHE A 395 15.92 10.70 -19.11
#